data_AF-A0A6F9WVQ1-F1
#
_entry.id   AF-A0A6F9WVQ1-F1
#
_cell.length_a   1.000
_cell.length_b   1.000
_cell.length_c   1.000
_cell.angle_alpha   90.00
_cell.angle_beta   90.00
_cell.angle_gamma   90.00
#
_symmetry.space_group_name_H-M   'P 1'
#
loop_
_entity.id
_entity.type
_entity.pdbx_description
1 polymer ?
#
loop_
_entity_poly.entity_id
_entity_poly.type
_entity_poly.pdbx_seq_one_letter_code
_entity_poly.pdbx_strand_id
1 'polypeptide(L)'
;MPSSHHYTNFDASLTWEVTSTATETVISGTFRNVRYALMENIEIWVTLRDTKGMQVARAVDYIFRLDRDDTAPFSVKLAAPASGEASLLFTYKYQGSDGGDGATAWMQAFESDLTTKR
;
A
#
# COMPACT_ATOMS: atom_id res chain seq x y z
N MET A 1 -8.51 -14.81 -12.64
CA MET A 1 -7.43 -14.96 -11.64
C MET A 1 -7.04 -13.56 -11.23
N PRO A 2 -7.12 -13.19 -9.93
CA PRO A 2 -6.61 -11.90 -9.48
C PRO A 2 -5.12 -11.77 -9.87
N SER A 3 -4.73 -10.59 -10.32
CA SER A 3 -3.33 -10.27 -10.60
C SER A 3 -2.63 -10.00 -9.29
N SER A 4 -1.53 -10.71 -9.01
CA SER A 4 -0.66 -10.42 -7.87
C SER A 4 0.35 -9.35 -8.27
N HIS A 5 0.45 -8.31 -7.45
CA HIS A 5 1.35 -7.18 -7.63
C HIS A 5 2.36 -7.14 -6.48
N HIS A 6 3.51 -6.51 -6.74
CA HIS A 6 4.54 -6.30 -5.73
C HIS A 6 5.24 -4.97 -5.91
N TYR A 7 5.74 -4.41 -4.81
CA TYR A 7 6.60 -3.25 -4.75
C TYR A 7 7.65 -3.48 -3.67
N THR A 8 8.90 -3.15 -3.96
CA THR A 8 9.99 -3.23 -2.99
C THR A 8 10.79 -1.95 -3.05
N ASN A 9 11.13 -1.44 -1.86
CA ASN A 9 12.05 -0.33 -1.67
C ASN A 9 13.05 -0.70 -0.57
N PHE A 10 14.00 0.20 -0.27
CA PHE A 10 15.04 -0.05 0.75
C PHE A 10 14.46 -0.33 2.15
N ASP A 11 13.24 0.13 2.42
CA ASP A 11 12.60 0.15 3.74
C ASP A 11 11.43 -0.83 3.89
N ALA A 12 10.63 -1.00 2.85
CA ALA A 12 9.46 -1.86 2.87
C ALA A 12 9.30 -2.71 1.61
N SER A 13 8.61 -3.84 1.74
CA SER A 13 8.09 -4.62 0.61
C SER A 13 6.59 -4.82 0.78
N LEU A 14 5.83 -4.61 -0.30
CA LEU A 14 4.40 -4.80 -0.34
C LEU A 14 4.05 -5.81 -1.43
N THR A 15 3.09 -6.69 -1.15
CA THR A 15 2.40 -7.48 -2.18
C THR A 15 0.90 -7.27 -2.04
N TRP A 16 0.16 -7.28 -3.14
CA TRP A 16 -1.29 -7.11 -3.09
C TRP A 16 -2.00 -7.71 -4.30
N GLU A 17 -3.30 -7.88 -4.12
CA GLU A 17 -4.26 -8.21 -5.16
C GLU A 17 -5.37 -7.15 -5.18
N VAL A 18 -5.96 -6.97 -6.36
CA VAL A 18 -7.08 -6.03 -6.55
C VAL A 18 -8.32 -6.82 -6.96
N THR A 19 -9.41 -6.62 -6.21
CA THR A 19 -10.74 -7.15 -6.54
C THR A 19 -11.69 -5.97 -6.71
N SER A 20 -12.37 -5.87 -7.85
CA SER A 20 -13.35 -4.81 -8.11
C SER A 20 -14.73 -5.40 -8.36
N THR A 21 -15.76 -4.72 -7.85
CA THR A 21 -17.17 -4.93 -8.17
C THR A 21 -17.71 -3.72 -8.95
N ALA A 22 -19.03 -3.62 -9.12
CA ALA A 22 -19.67 -2.46 -9.74
C ALA A 22 -19.62 -1.18 -8.87
N THR A 23 -19.43 -1.30 -7.56
CA THR A 23 -19.53 -0.19 -6.60
C THR A 23 -18.26 0.07 -5.80
N GLU A 24 -17.36 -0.91 -5.73
CA GLU A 24 -16.19 -0.84 -4.86
C GLU A 24 -14.98 -1.56 -5.44
N THR A 25 -13.82 -1.15 -4.96
CA THR A 25 -12.53 -1.81 -5.19
C THR A 25 -11.91 -2.15 -3.85
N VAL A 26 -11.47 -3.39 -3.69
CA VAL A 26 -10.75 -3.88 -2.52
C VAL A 26 -9.32 -4.20 -2.93
N ILE A 27 -8.37 -3.62 -2.20
CA ILE A 27 -6.95 -3.91 -2.31
C ILE A 27 -6.55 -4.66 -1.04
N SER A 28 -6.16 -5.92 -1.17
CA SER A 28 -5.76 -6.75 -0.04
C SER A 28 -4.34 -7.25 -0.26
N GLY A 29 -3.50 -7.15 0.76
CA GLY A 29 -2.08 -7.42 0.61
C GLY A 29 -1.34 -7.65 1.91
N THR A 30 -0.01 -7.70 1.81
CA THR A 30 0.90 -7.73 2.96
C THR A 30 1.91 -6.60 2.86
N PHE A 31 2.27 -6.05 4.02
CA PHE A 31 3.35 -5.09 4.19
C PHE A 31 4.45 -5.74 5.02
N ARG A 32 5.71 -5.59 4.59
CA ARG A 32 6.89 -6.13 5.26
C ARG A 32 7.85 -5.01 5.63
N ASN A 33 8.30 -4.98 6.88
CA ASN A 33 9.41 -4.13 7.30
C ASN A 33 10.72 -4.82 6.91
N VAL A 34 11.51 -4.24 6.01
CA VAL A 34 12.79 -4.83 5.57
C VAL A 34 14.02 -4.12 6.13
N ARG A 35 13.84 -2.99 6.85
CA ARG A 35 14.95 -2.10 7.22
C ARG A 35 15.14 -1.91 8.71
N TYR A 36 14.11 -1.49 9.42
CA TYR A 36 14.26 -1.02 10.80
C TYR A 36 14.08 -2.16 11.78
N ALA A 37 14.76 -2.12 12.92
CA ALA A 37 14.47 -3.03 14.02
C ALA A 37 12.96 -3.03 14.36
N LEU A 38 12.34 -1.86 14.24
CA LEU A 38 10.94 -1.60 14.53
C LEU A 38 10.37 -0.53 13.58
N MET A 39 9.20 -0.80 12.98
CA MET A 39 8.34 0.20 12.34
C MET A 39 7.02 0.33 13.11
N GLU A 40 6.59 1.56 13.39
CA GLU A 40 5.35 1.86 14.11
C GLU A 40 4.51 2.90 13.37
N ASN A 41 3.21 2.93 13.69
CA ASN A 41 2.24 3.88 13.13
C ASN A 41 2.26 3.87 11.60
N ILE A 42 2.26 2.67 11.02
CA ILE A 42 2.29 2.48 9.57
C ILE A 42 0.90 2.82 9.03
N GLU A 43 0.86 3.78 8.11
CA GLU A 43 -0.35 4.15 7.36
C GLU A 43 -0.16 3.73 5.91
N ILE A 44 -1.13 3.04 5.32
CA ILE A 44 -1.13 2.65 3.90
C ILE A 44 -2.32 3.30 3.22
N TRP A 45 -2.07 4.40 2.53
CA TRP A 45 -3.06 5.09 1.72
C TRP A 45 -3.07 4.54 0.31
N VAL A 46 -4.26 4.31 -0.23
CA VAL A 46 -4.45 3.97 -1.65
C VAL A 46 -5.43 4.95 -2.26
N THR A 47 -5.02 5.54 -3.39
CA THR A 47 -5.84 6.45 -4.19
C THR A 47 -6.13 5.80 -5.54
N LEU A 48 -7.39 5.61 -5.87
CA LEU A 48 -7.81 5.23 -7.23
C LEU A 48 -7.85 6.49 -8.09
N ARG A 49 -7.17 6.43 -9.24
CA ARG A 49 -7.12 7.49 -10.24
C ARG A 49 -7.73 7.04 -11.56
N ASP A 50 -8.51 7.89 -12.19
CA ASP A 50 -9.05 7.63 -13.53
C ASP A 50 -7.97 7.73 -14.62
N THR A 51 -8.37 7.53 -15.87
CA THR A 51 -7.46 7.59 -17.04
C THR A 51 -6.84 8.95 -17.29
N LYS A 52 -7.35 10.00 -16.64
CA LYS A 52 -6.82 11.37 -16.68
C LYS A 52 -5.92 11.67 -15.47
N GLY A 53 -5.69 10.69 -14.60
CA GLY A 53 -4.93 10.84 -13.35
C GLY A 53 -5.72 11.51 -12.23
N MET A 54 -7.02 11.74 -12.38
CA MET A 54 -7.85 12.40 -11.37
C MET A 54 -8.23 11.42 -10.27
N GLN A 55 -8.14 11.85 -9.01
CA GLN A 55 -8.58 11.05 -7.87
C GLN A 55 -10.10 10.78 -7.93
N VAL A 56 -10.47 9.51 -7.94
CA VAL A 56 -11.85 9.03 -7.89
C VAL A 56 -12.24 8.64 -6.46
N ALA A 57 -11.37 7.92 -5.77
CA ALA A 57 -11.57 7.47 -4.40
C ALA A 57 -10.22 7.36 -3.67
N ARG A 58 -10.25 7.47 -2.34
CA ARG A 58 -9.09 7.28 -1.49
C ARG A 58 -9.52 6.67 -0.15
N ALA A 59 -8.73 5.75 0.36
CA ALA A 59 -8.88 5.20 1.70
C ALA A 59 -7.51 4.83 2.28
N VAL A 60 -7.51 4.40 3.54
CA VAL A 60 -6.31 4.09 4.32
C VAL A 60 -6.55 2.86 5.17
N ASP A 61 -5.49 2.09 5.38
CA ASP A 61 -5.40 1.07 6.43
C ASP A 61 -4.21 1.35 7.35
N TYR A 62 -4.26 0.80 8.56
CA TYR A 62 -3.28 1.08 9.62
C TYR A 62 -2.69 -0.21 10.18
N ILE A 63 -1.36 -0.25 10.27
CA ILE A 63 -0.62 -1.29 10.99
C ILE A 63 0.08 -0.62 12.16
N PHE A 64 -0.26 -1.05 13.38
CA PHE A 64 0.26 -0.41 14.60
C PHE A 64 1.78 -0.55 14.73
N ARG A 65 2.29 -1.76 14.48
CA ARG A 65 3.68 -2.12 14.74
C ARG A 65 4.12 -3.29 13.87
N LEU A 66 5.39 -3.29 13.45
CA LEU A 66 6.03 -4.38 12.73
C LEU A 66 7.53 -4.43 13.09
N ASP A 67 7.98 -5.53 13.70
CA ASP A 67 9.40 -5.76 13.95
C ASP A 67 10.13 -6.04 12.63
N ARG A 68 11.47 -6.05 12.66
CA ARG A 68 12.27 -6.30 11.45
C ARG A 68 11.93 -7.65 10.83
N ASP A 69 11.81 -7.65 9.50
CA ASP A 69 11.54 -8.81 8.65
C ASP A 69 10.14 -9.41 8.78
N ASP A 70 9.33 -8.96 9.75
CA ASP A 70 7.94 -9.35 9.93
C ASP A 70 7.03 -8.78 8.84
N THR A 71 5.89 -9.45 8.67
CA THR A 71 4.83 -9.09 7.71
C THR A 71 3.50 -8.92 8.43
N ALA A 72 2.71 -7.92 8.02
CA ALA A 72 1.33 -7.75 8.46
C ALA A 72 0.40 -7.62 7.26
N PRO A 73 -0.84 -8.15 7.34
CA PRO A 73 -1.84 -7.95 6.30
C PRO A 73 -2.30 -6.48 6.30
N PHE A 74 -2.74 -6.01 5.13
CA PHE A 74 -3.51 -4.77 4.99
C PHE A 74 -4.69 -4.96 4.06
N SER A 75 -5.75 -4.18 4.25
CA SER A 75 -6.90 -4.14 3.35
C SER A 75 -7.48 -2.74 3.22
N VAL A 76 -7.48 -2.21 1.99
CA VAL A 76 -8.03 -0.90 1.67
C VAL A 76 -9.26 -1.04 0.78
N LYS A 77 -10.38 -0.48 1.24
CA LYS A 77 -11.66 -0.49 0.53
C LYS A 77 -11.99 0.89 -0.03
N LEU A 78 -12.06 0.98 -1.35
CA LEU A 78 -12.39 2.19 -2.08
C LEU A 78 -13.85 2.15 -2.52
N ALA A 79 -14.60 3.21 -2.23
CA ALA A 79 -16.01 3.37 -2.59
C ALA A 79 -16.20 3.79 -4.07
N ALA A 80 -15.46 3.15 -4.97
CA ALA A 80 -15.58 3.30 -6.41
C ALA A 80 -15.06 2.05 -7.13
N PRO A 81 -15.64 1.65 -8.27
CA PRO A 81 -15.12 0.57 -9.09
C PRO A 81 -13.84 1.00 -9.81
N ALA A 82 -12.90 0.07 -9.94
CA ALA A 82 -11.70 0.23 -10.75
C ALA A 82 -12.04 -0.03 -12.22
N SER A 83 -11.87 0.97 -13.08
CA SER A 83 -12.01 0.81 -14.55
C SER A 83 -10.71 0.30 -15.16
N GLY A 84 -10.76 -0.33 -16.34
CA GLY A 84 -9.62 -1.09 -16.88
C GLY A 84 -8.33 -0.30 -17.13
N GLU A 85 -8.42 1.02 -17.32
CA GLU A 85 -7.28 1.92 -17.54
C GLU A 85 -6.99 2.82 -16.32
N ALA A 86 -7.66 2.61 -15.20
CA ALA A 86 -7.37 3.34 -13.96
C ALA A 86 -6.04 2.89 -13.35
N SER A 87 -5.48 3.72 -12.47
CA SER A 87 -4.26 3.43 -11.72
C SER A 87 -4.45 3.59 -10.22
N LEU A 88 -3.55 3.00 -9.45
CA LEU A 88 -3.47 3.14 -8.01
C LEU A 88 -2.23 3.97 -7.66
N LEU A 89 -2.41 5.02 -6.87
CA LEU A 89 -1.31 5.66 -6.15
C LEU A 89 -1.29 5.14 -4.72
N PHE A 90 -0.25 4.39 -4.38
CA PHE A 90 0.06 4.00 -3.01
C PHE A 90 0.85 5.11 -2.33
N THR A 91 0.58 5.34 -1.05
CA THR A 91 1.43 6.13 -0.16
C THR A 91 1.51 5.41 1.16
N TYR A 92 2.72 5.05 1.59
CA TYR A 92 2.94 4.52 2.92
C TYR A 92 3.79 5.49 3.76
N LYS A 93 3.49 5.53 5.05
CA LYS A 93 4.18 6.35 6.05
C LYS A 93 4.40 5.51 7.29
N TYR A 94 5.49 5.74 8.01
CA TYR A 94 5.77 5.08 9.29
C TYR A 94 6.73 5.89 10.16
N GLN A 95 6.95 5.40 11.38
CA GLN A 95 8.06 5.77 12.27
C GLN A 95 8.99 4.56 12.44
N GLY A 96 10.23 4.66 11.97
CA GLY A 96 11.21 3.57 12.01
C GLY A 96 12.28 3.79 13.07
N SER A 97 12.66 2.75 13.83
CA SER A 97 13.72 2.82 14.84
C SER A 97 14.63 1.60 14.76
N ASP A 98 15.94 1.80 15.00
CA ASP A 98 16.95 0.74 15.14
C ASP A 98 17.29 0.46 16.62
N GLY A 99 16.46 0.91 17.58
CA GLY A 99 16.59 0.60 19.01
C GLY A 99 17.36 1.62 19.87
N GLY A 100 17.39 2.90 19.46
CA GLY A 100 17.97 4.02 20.22
C GLY A 100 17.04 5.24 20.30
N ASP A 101 17.57 6.39 20.73
CA ASP A 101 16.78 7.62 21.07
C ASP A 101 16.11 8.35 19.89
N GLY A 102 16.10 7.76 18.69
CA GLY A 102 15.57 8.41 17.48
C GLY A 102 14.66 7.50 16.67
N ALA A 103 13.41 7.93 16.48
CA ALA A 103 12.53 7.41 15.43
C ALA A 103 12.66 8.28 14.17
N THR A 104 12.82 7.65 13.01
CA THR A 104 12.81 8.29 11.70
C THR A 104 11.39 8.28 11.16
N ALA A 105 10.80 9.45 10.97
CA ALA A 105 9.57 9.57 10.20
C ALA A 105 9.89 9.46 8.70
N TRP A 106 9.18 8.59 8.00
CA TRP A 106 9.35 8.40 6.57
C TRP A 106 8.01 8.33 5.86
N MET A 107 8.00 8.75 4.59
CA MET A 107 6.87 8.63 3.70
C MET A 107 7.36 8.37 2.29
N GLN A 108 6.71 7.44 1.60
CA GLN A 108 6.99 7.11 0.21
C GLN A 108 5.69 6.92 -0.56
N ALA A 109 5.72 7.26 -1.84
CA ALA A 109 4.61 7.03 -2.75
C ALA A 109 5.09 6.37 -4.06
N PHE A 110 4.24 5.51 -4.62
CA PHE A 110 4.49 4.86 -5.91
C PHE A 110 3.18 4.57 -6.63
N GLU A 111 3.22 4.58 -7.96
CA GLU A 111 2.08 4.26 -8.80
C GLU A 111 2.11 2.78 -9.22
N SER A 112 0.93 2.19 -9.38
CA SER A 112 0.74 0.87 -9.97
C SER A 112 -0.44 0.89 -10.92
N ASP A 113 -0.26 0.23 -12.07
CA ASP A 113 -1.38 -0.15 -12.92
C ASP A 113 -2.25 -1.19 -12.20
N LEU A 114 -3.54 -1.27 -12.58
CA LEU A 114 -4.49 -2.26 -12.06
C LEU A 114 -4.29 -3.68 -12.64
N THR A 115 -3.49 -3.81 -13.70
CA THR A 115 -3.22 -5.09 -14.36
C THR A 115 -1.72 -5.35 -14.42
N THR A 116 -1.31 -6.60 -14.23
CA THR A 116 0.04 -7.03 -14.59
C THR A 116 0.07 -7.19 -16.12
N LYS A 117 0.85 -6.35 -16.83
CA LYS A 117 1.10 -6.58 -18.26
C LYS A 117 1.72 -7.97 -18.42
N ARG A 118 1.04 -8.86 -19.15
CA ARG A 118 1.59 -10.16 -19.57
C ARG A 118 2.54 -9.97 -20.74
#